data_AF-A0A1F8QD54-F1
#
_entry.id   AF-A0A1F8QD54-F1
#
_cell.length_a   1.000
_cell.length_b   1.000
_cell.length_c   1.000
_cell.angle_alpha   90.00
_cell.angle_beta   90.00
_cell.angle_gamma   90.00
#
_symmetry.space_group_name_H-M   'P 1'
#
loop_
_entity.id
_entity.type
_entity.pdbx_description
1 polymer ?
#
loop_
_entity_poly.entity_id
_entity_poly.type
_entity_poly.pdbx_seq_one_letter_code
_entity_poly.pdbx_strand_id
1 'polypeptide(L)'
;MMEEPTKGKIFDNFIKAVSNRDEKETLEAAKQEMIEMERKVAESQKQLASMQTAMLKAQSDLKAAQDKSSSLEQRTLKAEADLKAANAKISALEQRATAAELKVRQISEREAMVQHQAAAAQAAKAKILATHKLTSKETLSHLALQYYGHATEPYWRLIYEANKDAIGPYPNKVRVGTQLEIPVLPDSMK
;
A
#
# COMPACT_ATOMS: atom_id res chain seq x y z
N MET A 1 72.69 114.29 -12.11
CA MET A 1 72.34 114.43 -10.69
C MET A 1 70.89 114.90 -10.65
N MET A 2 69.90 114.20 -10.11
CA MET A 2 69.90 113.15 -9.10
C MET A 2 68.79 112.12 -9.43
N GLU A 3 69.07 110.86 -9.12
CA GLU A 3 68.12 109.77 -9.01
C GLU A 3 67.16 110.01 -7.84
N GLU A 4 65.88 109.64 -7.99
CA GLU A 4 65.07 109.12 -6.88
C GLU A 4 63.94 108.20 -7.39
N PRO A 5 63.54 107.17 -6.62
CA PRO A 5 63.42 105.83 -7.16
C PRO A 5 62.03 105.17 -6.99
N THR A 6 61.70 104.29 -7.93
CA THR A 6 61.05 102.97 -7.78
C THR A 6 59.84 102.75 -6.85
N LYS A 7 59.03 103.76 -6.49
CA LYS A 7 57.81 103.51 -5.67
C LYS A 7 56.73 102.66 -6.37
N GLY A 8 56.62 102.70 -7.69
CA GLY A 8 55.63 101.87 -8.43
C GLY A 8 56.03 100.39 -8.58
N LYS A 9 57.32 100.11 -8.79
CA LYS A 9 57.80 98.74 -9.09
C LYS A 9 57.79 97.81 -7.87
N ILE A 10 57.92 98.36 -6.66
CA ILE A 10 57.91 97.58 -5.41
C ILE A 10 56.47 97.15 -5.07
N PHE A 11 55.49 98.05 -5.24
CA PHE A 11 54.08 97.72 -5.04
C PHE A 11 53.52 96.81 -6.15
N ASP A 12 53.88 97.02 -7.42
CA ASP A 12 53.46 96.11 -8.52
C ASP A 12 54.05 94.71 -8.38
N ASN A 13 55.30 94.58 -7.91
CA ASN A 13 55.88 93.26 -7.63
C ASN A 13 55.24 92.61 -6.39
N PHE A 14 54.81 93.38 -5.39
CA PHE A 14 54.11 92.85 -4.23
C PHE A 14 52.68 92.41 -4.57
N ILE A 15 51.92 93.22 -5.32
CA ILE A 15 50.57 92.87 -5.81
C ILE A 15 50.64 91.63 -6.73
N LYS A 16 51.61 91.56 -7.65
CA LYS A 16 51.80 90.36 -8.49
C LYS A 16 52.29 89.14 -7.71
N ALA A 17 53.12 89.31 -6.69
CA ALA A 17 53.58 88.21 -5.84
C ALA A 17 52.47 87.68 -4.91
N VAL A 18 51.62 88.57 -4.40
CA VAL A 18 50.44 88.20 -3.60
C VAL A 18 49.37 87.56 -4.49
N SER A 19 49.10 88.11 -5.68
CA SER A 19 48.14 87.53 -6.64
C SER A 19 48.60 86.15 -7.17
N ASN A 20 49.89 85.98 -7.48
CA ASN A 20 50.45 84.68 -7.83
C ASN A 20 50.42 83.68 -6.66
N ARG A 21 50.44 84.15 -5.41
CA ARG A 21 50.33 83.31 -4.23
C ARG A 21 48.89 82.87 -3.98
N ASP A 22 47.92 83.77 -4.12
CA ASP A 22 46.49 83.46 -3.98
C ASP A 22 45.99 82.55 -5.13
N GLU A 23 46.44 82.78 -6.37
CA GLU A 23 46.17 81.87 -7.50
C GLU A 23 46.84 80.50 -7.31
N LYS A 24 48.02 80.45 -6.69
CA LYS A 24 48.72 79.19 -6.39
C LYS A 24 48.06 78.42 -5.24
N GLU A 25 47.62 79.10 -4.18
CA GLU A 25 46.90 78.49 -3.06
C GLU A 25 45.52 77.96 -3.51
N THR A 26 44.82 78.68 -4.39
CA THR A 26 43.55 78.20 -5.00
C THR A 26 43.75 77.04 -5.96
N LEU A 27 44.84 77.02 -6.75
CA LEU A 27 45.22 75.87 -7.57
C LEU A 27 45.66 74.66 -6.74
N GLU A 28 46.34 74.86 -5.62
CA GLU A 28 46.73 73.78 -4.70
C GLU A 28 45.53 73.21 -3.95
N ALA A 29 44.59 74.05 -3.50
CA ALA A 29 43.32 73.62 -2.91
C ALA A 29 42.47 72.83 -3.92
N ALA A 30 42.32 73.32 -5.15
CA ALA A 30 41.61 72.61 -6.21
C ALA A 30 42.27 71.27 -6.58
N LYS A 31 43.61 71.19 -6.55
CA LYS A 31 44.35 69.93 -6.73
C LYS A 31 44.13 68.95 -5.57
N GLN A 32 44.11 69.43 -4.33
CA GLN A 32 43.83 68.60 -3.17
C GLN A 32 42.39 68.06 -3.19
N GLU A 33 41.41 68.88 -3.58
CA GLU A 33 40.02 68.44 -3.76
C GLU A 33 39.88 67.42 -4.89
N MET A 34 40.58 67.59 -6.02
CA MET A 34 40.64 66.60 -7.10
C MET A 34 41.24 65.27 -6.64
N ILE A 35 42.34 65.30 -5.86
CA ILE A 35 42.96 64.10 -5.29
C ILE A 35 42.00 63.41 -4.29
N GLU A 36 41.27 64.16 -3.47
CA GLU A 36 40.28 63.59 -2.55
C GLU A 36 39.07 63.00 -3.29
N MET A 37 38.60 63.67 -4.35
CA MET A 37 37.55 63.15 -5.22
C MET A 37 37.99 61.88 -5.95
N GLU A 38 39.21 61.83 -6.50
CA GLU A 38 39.78 60.62 -7.11
C GLU A 38 39.88 59.48 -6.09
N ARG A 39 40.26 59.79 -4.84
CA ARG A 39 40.29 58.79 -3.76
C ARG A 39 38.89 58.26 -3.43
N LYS A 40 37.88 59.14 -3.33
CA LYS A 40 36.48 58.75 -3.10
C LYS A 40 35.88 57.96 -4.26
N VAL A 41 36.23 58.32 -5.50
CA VAL A 41 35.86 57.58 -6.71
C VAL A 41 36.53 56.21 -6.74
N ALA A 42 37.82 56.12 -6.39
CA ALA A 42 38.53 54.85 -6.30
C ALA A 42 37.98 53.94 -5.18
N GLU A 43 37.63 54.49 -4.03
CA GLU A 43 36.97 53.75 -2.94
C GLU A 43 35.57 53.26 -3.35
N SER A 44 34.79 54.10 -4.05
CA SER A 44 33.48 53.74 -4.58
C SER A 44 33.56 52.67 -5.67
N GLN A 45 34.55 52.75 -6.57
CA GLN A 45 34.82 51.71 -7.57
C GLN A 45 35.22 50.38 -6.93
N LYS A 46 36.04 50.40 -5.86
CA LYS A 46 36.37 49.20 -5.08
C LYS A 46 35.13 48.59 -4.41
N GLN A 47 34.23 49.43 -3.87
CA GLN A 47 32.96 48.98 -3.29
C GLN A 47 32.02 48.39 -4.34
N LEU A 48 31.94 48.97 -5.54
CA LEU A 48 31.16 48.42 -6.64
C LEU A 48 31.72 47.07 -7.12
N ALA A 49 33.05 46.93 -7.22
CA ALA A 49 33.69 45.67 -7.60
C ALA A 49 33.47 44.57 -6.55
N SER A 50 33.56 44.88 -5.26
CA SER A 50 33.27 43.92 -4.19
C SER A 50 31.80 43.53 -4.16
N MET A 51 30.89 44.48 -4.39
CA MET A 51 29.45 44.23 -4.47
C MET A 51 29.09 43.37 -5.70
N GLN A 52 29.68 43.63 -6.87
CA GLN A 52 29.51 42.79 -8.06
C GLN A 52 30.00 41.37 -7.81
N THR A 53 31.14 41.20 -7.14
CA THR A 53 31.69 39.89 -6.78
C THR A 53 30.77 39.15 -5.80
N ALA A 54 30.26 39.86 -4.79
CA ALA A 54 29.29 39.31 -3.84
C ALA A 54 27.97 38.92 -4.53
N MET A 55 27.50 39.73 -5.49
CA MET A 55 26.28 39.46 -6.26
C MET A 55 26.45 38.23 -7.16
N LEU A 56 27.58 38.08 -7.85
CA LEU A 56 27.88 36.88 -8.66
C LEU A 56 27.92 35.62 -7.80
N LYS A 57 28.55 35.69 -6.62
CA LYS A 57 28.57 34.58 -5.67
C LYS A 57 27.17 34.25 -5.14
N ALA A 58 26.39 35.26 -4.75
CA ALA A 58 25.02 35.07 -4.32
C ALA A 58 24.15 34.45 -5.42
N GLN A 59 24.36 34.84 -6.69
CA GLN A 59 23.66 34.26 -7.83
C GLN A 59 24.05 32.79 -8.06
N SER A 60 25.33 32.43 -7.91
CA SER A 60 25.75 31.02 -8.01
C SER A 60 25.21 30.18 -6.87
N ASP A 61 25.19 30.71 -5.65
CA ASP A 61 24.67 30.02 -4.47
C ASP A 61 23.14 29.84 -4.57
N LEU A 62 22.43 30.84 -5.09
CA LEU A 62 20.99 30.74 -5.36
C LEU A 62 20.68 29.67 -6.40
N LYS A 63 21.47 29.59 -7.48
CA LYS A 63 21.31 28.54 -8.49
C LYS A 63 21.57 27.15 -7.90
N ALA A 64 22.63 26.99 -7.10
CA ALA A 64 22.92 25.73 -6.43
C ALA A 64 21.80 25.32 -5.44
N ALA A 65 21.21 26.29 -4.74
CA ALA A 65 20.07 26.05 -3.85
C ALA A 65 18.80 25.65 -4.64
N GLN A 66 18.53 26.29 -5.78
CA GLN A 66 17.42 25.94 -6.67
C GLN A 66 17.56 24.53 -7.23
N ASP A 67 18.74 24.18 -7.77
CA ASP A 67 19.02 22.84 -8.30
C ASP A 67 18.83 21.76 -7.22
N LYS A 68 19.29 22.04 -5.99
CA LYS A 68 19.09 21.17 -4.84
C LYS A 68 17.61 21.03 -4.48
N SER A 69 16.85 22.14 -4.46
CA SER A 69 15.41 22.12 -4.18
C SER A 69 14.65 21.28 -5.21
N SER A 70 14.90 21.48 -6.51
CA SER A 70 14.26 20.68 -7.57
C SER A 70 14.63 19.20 -7.47
N SER A 71 15.88 18.89 -7.12
CA SER A 71 16.29 17.49 -6.91
C SER A 71 15.57 16.84 -5.71
N LEU A 72 15.33 17.60 -4.64
CA LEU A 72 14.59 17.13 -3.47
C LEU A 72 13.11 16.93 -3.82
N GLU A 73 12.52 17.86 -4.56
CA GLU A 73 11.13 17.76 -5.03
C GLU A 73 10.90 16.54 -5.92
N GLN A 74 11.83 16.25 -6.85
CA GLN A 74 11.78 15.01 -7.63
C GLN A 74 11.88 13.76 -6.76
N ARG A 75 12.71 13.78 -5.72
CA ARG A 75 12.83 12.67 -4.77
C ARG A 75 11.57 12.49 -3.94
N THR A 76 10.93 13.57 -3.51
CA THR A 76 9.66 13.50 -2.75
C THR A 76 8.52 12.99 -3.63
N LEU A 77 8.42 13.46 -4.89
CA LEU A 77 7.43 12.95 -5.84
C LEU A 77 7.63 11.46 -6.13
N LYS A 78 8.88 11.03 -6.30
CA LYS A 78 9.18 9.60 -6.49
C LYS A 78 8.82 8.79 -5.23
N ALA A 79 9.21 9.26 -4.04
CA ALA A 79 8.88 8.59 -2.80
C ALA A 79 7.36 8.50 -2.57
N GLU A 80 6.61 9.54 -2.91
CA GLU A 80 5.14 9.54 -2.83
C GLU A 80 4.53 8.53 -3.81
N ALA A 81 5.03 8.47 -5.04
CA ALA A 81 4.61 7.47 -6.03
C ALA A 81 4.92 6.03 -5.56
N ASP A 82 6.09 5.81 -4.98
CA ASP A 82 6.51 4.52 -4.42
C ASP A 82 5.63 4.13 -3.21
N LEU A 83 5.29 5.08 -2.33
CA LEU A 83 4.36 4.87 -1.21
C LEU A 83 2.95 4.53 -1.71
N LYS A 84 2.45 5.23 -2.73
CA LYS A 84 1.16 4.92 -3.34
C LYS A 84 1.15 3.52 -3.95
N ALA A 85 2.23 3.13 -4.62
CA ALA A 85 2.38 1.78 -5.18
C ALA A 85 2.47 0.71 -4.08
N ALA A 86 3.16 0.99 -2.98
CA ALA A 86 3.23 0.10 -1.82
C ALA A 86 1.85 -0.07 -1.15
N ASN A 87 1.11 1.03 -0.94
CA ASN A 87 -0.24 0.98 -0.38
C ASN A 87 -1.20 0.20 -1.28
N ALA A 88 -1.12 0.36 -2.60
CA ALA A 88 -1.90 -0.43 -3.53
C ALA A 88 -1.60 -1.94 -3.40
N LYS A 89 -0.31 -2.32 -3.25
CA LYS A 89 0.08 -3.72 -3.03
C LYS A 89 -0.43 -4.26 -1.70
N ILE A 90 -0.36 -3.47 -0.62
CA ILE A 90 -0.89 -3.86 0.70
C ILE A 90 -2.39 -4.15 0.59
N SER A 91 -3.17 -3.22 0.00
CA SER A 91 -4.61 -3.42 -0.17
C SER A 91 -4.95 -4.67 -1.00
N ALA A 92 -4.17 -4.95 -2.05
CA ALA A 92 -4.33 -6.17 -2.85
C ALA A 92 -3.99 -7.45 -2.07
N LEU A 93 -2.98 -7.41 -1.19
CA LEU A 93 -2.62 -8.54 -0.33
C LEU A 93 -3.69 -8.79 0.74
N GLU A 94 -4.27 -7.74 1.33
CA GLU A 94 -5.37 -7.85 2.30
C GLU A 94 -6.62 -8.48 1.67
N GLN A 95 -6.98 -8.06 0.45
CA GLN A 95 -8.08 -8.69 -0.30
C GLN A 95 -7.81 -10.17 -0.62
N ARG A 96 -6.56 -10.53 -0.90
CA ARG A 96 -6.18 -11.93 -1.13
C ARG A 96 -6.21 -12.76 0.16
N ALA A 97 -5.77 -12.19 1.28
CA ALA A 97 -5.79 -12.84 2.58
C ALA A 97 -7.23 -13.13 3.02
N THR A 98 -8.11 -12.13 2.96
CA THR A 98 -9.54 -12.30 3.27
C THR A 98 -10.22 -13.30 2.34
N ALA A 99 -9.94 -13.26 1.04
CA ALA A 99 -10.45 -14.26 0.10
C ALA A 99 -9.92 -15.68 0.38
N ALA A 100 -8.67 -15.81 0.82
CA ALA A 100 -8.09 -17.10 1.20
C ALA A 100 -8.72 -17.65 2.49
N GLU A 101 -8.94 -16.80 3.50
CA GLU A 101 -9.64 -17.18 4.73
C GLU A 101 -11.06 -17.69 4.47
N LEU A 102 -11.81 -17.01 3.59
CA LEU A 102 -13.14 -17.47 3.19
C LEU A 102 -13.09 -18.84 2.49
N LYS A 103 -12.10 -19.07 1.63
CA LYS A 103 -11.91 -20.38 0.99
C LYS A 103 -11.57 -21.47 2.00
N VAL A 104 -10.70 -21.18 2.97
CA VAL A 104 -10.36 -22.12 4.04
C VAL A 104 -11.60 -22.48 4.86
N ARG A 105 -12.43 -21.49 5.20
CA ARG A 105 -13.71 -21.72 5.87
C ARG A 105 -14.67 -22.57 5.04
N GLN A 106 -14.79 -22.30 3.75
CA GLN A 106 -15.65 -23.11 2.87
C GLN A 106 -15.15 -24.56 2.74
N ILE A 107 -13.82 -24.75 2.70
CA ILE A 107 -13.22 -26.08 2.67
C ILE A 107 -13.53 -26.81 3.98
N SER A 108 -13.33 -26.19 5.14
CA SER A 108 -13.62 -26.84 6.43
C SER A 108 -15.10 -27.15 6.62
N GLU A 109 -16.00 -26.26 6.20
CA GLU A 109 -17.45 -26.50 6.19
C GLU A 109 -17.80 -27.69 5.28
N ARG A 110 -17.20 -27.76 4.08
CA ARG A 110 -17.41 -28.88 3.15
C ARG A 110 -16.85 -30.19 3.69
N GLU A 111 -15.67 -30.16 4.30
CA GLU A 111 -15.08 -31.32 4.97
C GLU A 111 -15.97 -31.81 6.10
N ALA A 112 -16.50 -30.91 6.93
CA ALA A 112 -17.46 -31.25 7.99
C ALA A 112 -18.75 -31.87 7.42
N MET A 113 -19.28 -31.33 6.31
CA MET A 113 -20.44 -31.92 5.62
C MET A 113 -20.14 -33.33 5.10
N VAL A 114 -18.97 -33.53 4.47
CA VAL A 114 -18.56 -34.84 3.97
C VAL A 114 -18.37 -35.82 5.12
N GLN A 115 -17.76 -35.41 6.23
CA GLN A 115 -17.61 -36.25 7.42
C GLN A 115 -18.97 -36.60 8.03
N HIS A 116 -19.89 -35.63 8.14
CA HIS A 116 -21.24 -35.88 8.64
C HIS A 116 -22.01 -36.85 7.74
N GLN A 117 -21.90 -36.71 6.41
CA GLN A 117 -22.51 -37.63 5.45
C GLN A 117 -21.88 -39.03 5.53
N ALA A 118 -20.55 -39.11 5.66
CA ALA A 118 -19.85 -40.38 5.82
C ALA A 118 -20.24 -41.09 7.12
N ALA A 119 -20.31 -40.35 8.24
CA ALA A 119 -20.77 -40.86 9.52
C ALA A 119 -22.23 -41.33 9.46
N ALA A 120 -23.12 -40.56 8.81
CA ALA A 120 -24.51 -40.94 8.61
C ALA A 120 -24.64 -42.21 7.74
N ALA A 121 -23.85 -42.32 6.67
CA ALA A 121 -23.81 -43.51 5.83
C ALA A 121 -23.24 -44.73 6.56
N GLN A 122 -22.22 -44.56 7.39
CA GLN A 122 -21.70 -45.63 8.24
C GLN A 122 -22.72 -46.06 9.31
N ALA A 123 -23.40 -45.11 9.94
CA ALA A 123 -24.48 -45.40 10.90
C ALA A 123 -25.67 -46.12 10.23
N ALA A 124 -26.01 -45.76 8.99
CA ALA A 124 -27.02 -46.46 8.21
C ALA A 124 -26.58 -47.91 7.93
N LYS A 125 -25.33 -48.14 7.53
CA LYS A 125 -24.78 -49.49 7.31
C LYS A 125 -24.73 -50.32 8.60
N ALA A 126 -24.38 -49.72 9.74
CA ALA A 126 -24.37 -50.41 11.03
C ALA A 126 -25.76 -50.87 11.48
N LYS A 127 -26.83 -50.27 10.95
CA LYS A 127 -28.22 -50.68 11.18
C LYS A 127 -28.68 -51.81 10.26
N ILE A 128 -27.84 -52.32 9.37
CA ILE A 128 -28.16 -53.46 8.48
C ILE A 128 -27.51 -54.73 9.05
N LEU A 129 -28.33 -55.71 9.40
CA LEU A 129 -27.93 -57.03 9.88
C LEU A 129 -27.41 -57.90 8.72
N ALA A 130 -28.09 -57.90 7.58
CA ALA A 130 -27.74 -58.71 6.42
C ALA A 130 -28.35 -58.16 5.14
N THR A 131 -27.84 -58.59 3.99
CA THR A 131 -28.46 -58.31 2.69
C THR A 131 -28.88 -59.63 2.05
N HIS A 132 -30.17 -59.79 1.76
CA HIS A 132 -30.72 -61.02 1.20
C HIS A 132 -31.33 -60.77 -0.17
N LYS A 133 -31.10 -61.68 -1.12
CA LYS A 133 -31.73 -61.62 -2.44
C LYS A 133 -32.99 -62.47 -2.43
N LEU A 134 -34.15 -61.83 -2.64
CA LEU A 134 -35.44 -62.51 -2.56
C LEU A 134 -35.60 -63.55 -3.67
N THR A 135 -35.89 -64.79 -3.33
CA THR A 135 -36.20 -65.85 -4.30
C THR A 135 -37.71 -66.01 -4.50
N SER A 136 -38.14 -66.74 -5.54
CA SER A 136 -39.56 -66.93 -5.87
C SER A 136 -40.36 -67.74 -4.85
N LYS A 137 -39.69 -68.35 -3.87
CA LYS A 137 -40.31 -69.18 -2.83
C LYS A 137 -40.36 -68.52 -1.45
N GLU A 138 -39.84 -67.30 -1.33
CA GLU A 138 -39.73 -66.59 -0.05
C GLU A 138 -40.66 -65.36 -0.04
N THR A 139 -41.23 -65.06 1.12
CA THR A 139 -42.00 -63.84 1.37
C THR A 139 -41.36 -63.02 2.48
N LEU A 140 -41.76 -61.76 2.66
CA LEU A 140 -41.23 -60.90 3.74
C LEU A 140 -41.37 -61.55 5.13
N SER A 141 -42.47 -62.27 5.37
CA SER A 141 -42.68 -63.03 6.62
C SER A 141 -41.72 -64.21 6.77
N HIS A 142 -41.33 -64.88 5.67
CA HIS A 142 -40.31 -65.93 5.70
C HIS A 142 -38.92 -65.36 6.03
N LEU A 143 -38.57 -64.20 5.46
CA LEU A 143 -37.31 -63.52 5.77
C LEU A 143 -37.28 -63.07 7.24
N ALA A 144 -38.38 -62.52 7.75
CA ALA A 144 -38.49 -62.15 9.16
C ALA A 144 -38.33 -63.37 10.08
N LEU A 145 -38.90 -64.52 9.72
CA LEU A 145 -38.70 -65.77 10.45
C LEU A 145 -37.23 -66.23 10.41
N GLN A 146 -36.56 -66.11 9.27
CA GLN A 146 -35.18 -66.55 9.09
C GLN A 146 -34.16 -65.68 9.86
N TYR A 147 -34.32 -64.35 9.82
CA TYR A 147 -33.34 -63.42 10.40
C TYR A 147 -33.68 -63.00 11.84
N TYR A 148 -34.96 -62.97 12.21
CA TYR A 148 -35.41 -62.52 13.53
C TYR A 148 -36.09 -63.61 14.35
N GLY A 149 -36.34 -64.79 13.78
CA GLY A 149 -37.06 -65.88 14.48
C GLY A 149 -38.57 -65.65 14.59
N HIS A 150 -39.11 -64.55 14.07
CA HIS A 150 -40.52 -64.19 14.19
C HIS A 150 -41.13 -63.76 12.85
N ALA A 151 -42.24 -64.41 12.46
CA ALA A 151 -42.96 -64.10 11.22
C ALA A 151 -44.09 -63.06 11.38
N THR A 152 -44.23 -62.44 12.56
CA THR A 152 -45.36 -61.56 12.89
C THR A 152 -45.22 -60.18 12.25
N GLU A 153 -46.34 -59.45 12.20
CA GLU A 153 -46.45 -58.13 11.55
C GLU A 153 -45.38 -57.11 11.92
N PRO A 154 -45.00 -56.92 13.19
CA PRO A 154 -43.94 -55.97 13.54
C PRO A 154 -42.60 -56.25 12.84
N TYR A 155 -42.26 -57.53 12.65
CA TYR A 155 -40.95 -57.96 12.16
C TYR A 155 -40.84 -57.90 10.63
N TRP A 156 -41.84 -58.38 9.90
CA TRP A 156 -41.81 -58.25 8.44
C TRP A 156 -42.08 -56.81 7.97
N ARG A 157 -42.85 -56.03 8.76
CA ARG A 157 -43.05 -54.60 8.48
C ARG A 157 -41.75 -53.82 8.61
N LEU A 158 -40.90 -54.16 9.59
CA LEU A 158 -39.58 -53.54 9.76
C LEU A 158 -38.70 -53.72 8.50
N ILE A 159 -38.69 -54.93 7.93
CA ILE A 159 -37.97 -55.21 6.66
C ILE A 159 -38.59 -54.41 5.51
N TYR A 160 -39.92 -54.35 5.43
CA TYR A 160 -40.60 -53.56 4.40
C TYR A 160 -40.27 -52.06 4.48
N GLU A 161 -40.28 -51.47 5.69
CA GLU A 161 -40.00 -50.05 5.90
C GLU A 161 -38.55 -49.69 5.52
N ALA A 162 -37.58 -50.55 5.86
CA ALA A 162 -36.19 -50.38 5.47
C ALA A 162 -35.96 -50.47 3.95
N ASN A 163 -36.83 -51.18 3.22
CA ASN A 163 -36.69 -51.43 1.78
C ASN A 163 -37.81 -50.83 0.93
N LYS A 164 -38.54 -49.86 1.47
CA LYS A 164 -39.74 -49.31 0.83
C LYS A 164 -39.43 -48.73 -0.56
N ASP A 165 -38.24 -48.16 -0.74
CA ASP A 165 -37.78 -47.62 -2.02
C ASP A 165 -37.59 -48.70 -3.09
N ALA A 166 -37.19 -49.93 -2.70
CA ALA A 166 -36.99 -51.06 -3.61
C ALA A 166 -38.26 -51.88 -3.85
N ILE A 167 -39.14 -51.96 -2.84
CA ILE A 167 -40.40 -52.75 -2.90
C ILE A 167 -41.55 -51.94 -3.51
N GLY A 168 -41.57 -50.63 -3.29
CA GLY A 168 -42.69 -49.76 -3.66
C GLY A 168 -43.87 -49.86 -2.68
N PRO A 169 -45.04 -49.29 -3.04
CA PRO A 169 -46.17 -49.10 -2.12
C PRO A 169 -46.91 -50.39 -1.74
N TYR A 170 -46.61 -51.52 -2.39
CA TYR A 170 -47.30 -52.79 -2.20
C TYR A 170 -46.35 -53.85 -1.61
N PRO A 171 -46.37 -54.09 -0.29
CA PRO A 171 -45.51 -55.07 0.37
C PRO A 171 -45.62 -56.50 -0.20
N ASN A 172 -46.81 -56.84 -0.71
CA ASN A 172 -47.11 -58.17 -1.24
C ASN A 172 -46.70 -58.36 -2.70
N LYS A 173 -46.21 -57.30 -3.38
CA LYS A 173 -45.81 -57.32 -4.80
C LYS A 173 -44.31 -57.06 -4.98
N VAL A 174 -43.48 -57.65 -4.13
CA VAL A 174 -42.02 -57.57 -4.29
C VAL A 174 -41.59 -58.36 -5.53
N ARG A 175 -40.71 -57.79 -6.34
CA ARG A 175 -40.14 -58.50 -7.49
C ARG A 175 -39.14 -59.55 -7.00
N VAL A 176 -39.22 -60.74 -7.57
CA VAL A 176 -38.22 -61.79 -7.33
C VAL A 176 -36.86 -61.32 -7.85
N GLY A 177 -35.80 -61.56 -7.08
CA GLY A 177 -34.45 -61.13 -7.37
C GLY A 177 -34.08 -59.76 -6.80
N THR A 178 -35.03 -59.04 -6.19
CA THR A 178 -34.74 -57.79 -5.46
C THR A 178 -33.84 -58.08 -4.25
N GLN A 179 -32.83 -57.23 -4.08
CA GLN A 179 -31.91 -57.28 -2.96
C GLN A 179 -32.51 -56.45 -1.81
N LEU A 180 -32.78 -57.10 -0.67
CA LEU A 180 -33.39 -56.50 0.51
C LEU A 180 -32.37 -56.39 1.64
N GLU A 181 -32.30 -55.22 2.25
CA GLU A 181 -31.51 -54.93 3.45
C GLU A 181 -32.31 -55.31 4.69
N ILE A 182 -31.80 -56.25 5.48
CA ILE A 182 -32.41 -56.70 6.72
C ILE A 182 -31.90 -55.80 7.84
N PRO A 183 -32.72 -54.93 8.46
CA PRO A 183 -32.25 -54.07 9.54
C PRO A 183 -31.92 -54.85 10.82
N VAL A 184 -31.15 -54.26 11.74
CA VAL A 184 -30.95 -54.79 13.09
C VAL A 184 -32.23 -54.57 13.90
N LEU A 185 -32.61 -55.56 14.73
CA LEU A 185 -33.77 -55.43 15.61
C LEU A 185 -33.55 -54.29 16.62
N PRO A 186 -34.52 -53.35 16.74
CA PRO A 186 -34.47 -52.36 17.81
C PRO A 186 -34.59 -53.05 19.17
N ASP A 187 -33.97 -52.49 20.21
CA ASP A 187 -33.92 -53.10 21.54
C ASP A 187 -35.31 -53.33 22.17
N SER A 188 -36.34 -52.62 21.70
CA SER A 188 -37.73 -52.81 22.11
C SER A 188 -38.41 -54.07 21.53
N MET A 189 -37.77 -54.76 20.60
CA MET A 189 -38.30 -55.95 19.89
C MET A 189 -37.33 -57.15 19.93
N LYS A 190 -36.24 -57.05 20.69
CA LYS A 190 -35.31 -58.15 20.97
C LYS A 190 -35.86 -59.11 22.01
#